data_AF-A0A2E0BG74-F1
#
_entry.id   AF-A0A2E0BG74-F1
#
_cell.length_a   1.000
_cell.length_b   1.000
_cell.length_c   1.000
_cell.angle_alpha   90.00
_cell.angle_beta   90.00
_cell.angle_gamma   90.00
#
_symmetry.space_group_name_H-M   'P 1'
#
loop_
_entity.id
_entity.type
_entity.pdbx_description
1 polymer ?
#
loop_
_entity_poly.entity_id
_entity_poly.type
_entity_poly.pdbx_seq_one_letter_code
_entity_poly.pdbx_strand_id
1 'polypeptide(L)'
;MVVVGLCGPTRHDIPNVNNFLFPTTVERPLDFVSHYTDSLSFIDSLSDDTHLELYITGLTPVLTSFLSAWVKRNDEKRRVGANTRHLTLYHYNRDNNDYEAHLF
;
A
#
# COMPACT_ATOMS: atom_id res chain seq x y z
N MET A 1 -13.21 -4.54 3.11
CA MET A 1 -11.83 -5.07 2.97
C MET A 1 -11.42 -4.90 1.52
N VAL A 2 -10.23 -4.35 1.29
CA VAL A 2 -9.66 -4.12 -0.05
C VAL A 2 -8.28 -4.77 -0.07
N VAL A 3 -7.99 -5.56 -1.11
CA VAL A 3 -6.73 -6.31 -1.24
C VAL A 3 -6.00 -5.85 -2.50
N VAL A 4 -4.78 -5.35 -2.35
CA VAL A 4 -4.02 -4.73 -3.45
C VAL A 4 -2.53 -5.06 -3.30
N GLY A 5 -1.84 -5.24 -4.42
CA GLY A 5 -0.38 -5.31 -4.45
C GLY A 5 0.22 -3.92 -4.65
N LEU A 6 1.32 -3.60 -3.97
CA LEU A 6 1.95 -2.30 -4.15
C LEU A 6 2.52 -2.14 -5.57
N CYS A 7 3.35 -3.08 -6.01
CA CYS A 7 3.87 -3.14 -7.37
C CYS A 7 3.43 -4.46 -8.00
N GLY A 8 3.15 -4.48 -9.30
CA GLY A 8 3.01 -5.75 -9.99
C GLY A 8 2.55 -5.69 -11.45
N PRO A 9 2.37 -6.86 -12.10
CA PRO A 9 2.50 -8.21 -11.50
C PRO A 9 3.94 -8.53 -11.03
N THR A 10 4.09 -9.25 -9.92
CA THR A 10 5.41 -9.49 -9.30
C THR A 10 6.02 -10.81 -9.74
N ARG A 11 7.29 -11.06 -9.37
CA ARG A 11 7.97 -12.34 -9.64
C ARG A 11 7.37 -13.52 -8.85
N HIS A 12 6.71 -13.24 -7.74
CA HIS A 12 6.02 -14.22 -6.92
C HIS A 12 4.51 -13.99 -7.07
N ASP A 13 3.75 -15.06 -7.24
CA ASP A 13 2.29 -14.93 -7.28
C ASP A 13 1.81 -14.45 -5.92
N ILE A 14 0.90 -13.47 -5.95
CA ILE A 14 0.22 -12.96 -4.78
C ILE A 14 -1.21 -13.48 -4.86
N PRO A 15 -1.59 -14.48 -4.04
CA PRO A 15 -2.91 -15.09 -4.14
C PRO A 15 -4.02 -14.04 -4.00
N ASN A 16 -5.00 -14.09 -4.90
CA ASN A 16 -6.19 -13.23 -4.88
C ASN A 16 -5.95 -11.73 -5.05
N VAL A 17 -4.77 -11.32 -5.56
CA VAL A 17 -4.47 -9.92 -5.89
C VAL A 17 -4.45 -9.72 -7.41
N ASN A 18 -5.48 -9.02 -7.91
CA ASN A 18 -5.60 -8.69 -9.34
C ASN A 18 -5.32 -7.22 -9.64
N ASN A 19 -5.21 -6.38 -8.61
CA ASN A 19 -5.00 -4.94 -8.75
C ASN A 19 -3.67 -4.55 -8.11
N PHE A 20 -2.94 -3.68 -8.81
CA PHE A 20 -1.66 -3.16 -8.35
C PHE A 20 -1.67 -1.64 -8.39
N LEU A 21 -1.08 -1.02 -7.37
CA LEU A 21 -1.01 0.44 -7.30
C LEU A 21 0.03 1.02 -8.26
N PHE A 22 1.15 0.31 -8.41
CA PHE A 22 2.26 0.65 -9.29
C PHE A 22 2.58 -0.52 -10.24
N PRO A 23 3.16 -0.25 -11.42
CA PRO A 23 3.62 -1.31 -12.32
C PRO A 23 4.77 -2.12 -11.70
N THR A 24 5.04 -3.31 -12.26
CA THR A 24 6.17 -4.17 -11.85
C THR A 24 7.51 -3.43 -11.84
N THR A 25 7.71 -2.57 -12.83
CA THR A 25 8.92 -1.76 -12.99
C THR A 25 8.51 -0.29 -12.93
N VAL A 26 8.95 0.42 -11.89
CA VAL A 26 8.77 1.86 -11.75
C VAL A 26 9.97 2.56 -12.37
N GLU A 27 9.80 3.18 -13.54
CA GLU A 27 10.90 3.77 -14.32
C GLU A 27 11.64 4.89 -13.58
N ARG A 28 10.89 5.71 -12.82
CA ARG A 28 11.43 6.82 -12.01
C ARG A 28 11.20 6.54 -10.53
N PRO A 29 11.92 5.58 -9.92
CA PRO A 29 11.61 5.15 -8.56
C PRO A 29 11.82 6.26 -7.53
N LEU A 30 12.67 7.26 -7.80
CA LEU A 30 12.93 8.39 -6.91
C LEU A 30 12.03 9.61 -7.15
N ASP A 31 11.02 9.49 -8.02
CA ASP A 31 10.00 10.53 -8.23
C ASP A 31 8.97 10.51 -7.08
N PHE A 32 9.44 10.79 -5.85
CA PHE A 32 8.64 10.67 -4.63
C PHE A 32 7.37 11.52 -4.66
N VAL A 33 7.40 12.67 -5.36
CA VAL A 33 6.26 13.59 -5.49
C VAL A 33 5.14 12.94 -6.29
N SER A 34 5.46 12.35 -7.44
CA SER A 34 4.45 11.64 -8.25
C SER A 34 3.90 10.43 -7.49
N HIS A 35 4.78 9.59 -6.94
CA HIS A 35 4.37 8.39 -6.18
C HIS A 35 3.48 8.70 -4.98
N TYR A 36 3.76 9.81 -4.30
CA TYR A 36 2.96 10.29 -3.19
C TYR A 36 1.58 10.77 -3.65
N THR A 37 1.52 11.49 -4.77
CA THR A 37 0.25 11.99 -5.36
C THR A 37 -0.63 10.85 -5.84
N ASP A 38 -0.05 9.84 -6.49
CA ASP A 38 -0.75 8.64 -6.93
C ASP A 38 -1.28 7.84 -5.73
N SER A 39 -0.45 7.71 -4.68
CA SER A 39 -0.86 7.06 -3.43
C SER A 39 -2.01 7.79 -2.76
N LEU A 40 -1.97 9.13 -2.68
CA LEU A 40 -3.09 9.92 -2.15
C LEU A 40 -4.36 9.71 -2.95
N SER A 41 -4.28 9.77 -4.28
CA SER A 41 -5.43 9.59 -5.16
C SER A 41 -6.08 8.22 -4.96
N PHE A 42 -5.27 7.17 -4.82
CA PHE A 42 -5.78 5.84 -4.49
C PHE A 42 -6.42 5.81 -3.09
N ILE A 43 -5.76 6.33 -2.06
CA ILE A 43 -6.28 6.33 -0.68
C ILE A 43 -7.61 7.11 -0.60
N ASP A 44 -7.73 8.21 -1.34
CA ASP A 44 -8.93 9.04 -1.39
C ASP A 44 -10.10 8.35 -2.11
N SER A 45 -9.81 7.36 -2.97
CA SER A 45 -10.84 6.52 -3.60
C SER A 45 -11.42 5.46 -2.66
N LEU A 46 -10.78 5.20 -1.51
CA LEU A 46 -11.23 4.20 -0.54
C LEU A 46 -12.32 4.76 0.36
N SER A 47 -13.30 3.91 0.71
CA SER A 47 -14.30 4.27 1.72
C SER A 47 -13.66 4.46 3.09
N ASP A 48 -14.37 5.15 3.99
CA ASP A 48 -13.84 5.49 5.31
C ASP A 48 -13.66 4.29 6.24
N ASP A 49 -14.47 3.25 6.06
CA ASP A 49 -14.43 2.00 6.85
C ASP A 49 -13.53 0.94 6.19
N THR A 50 -12.68 1.34 5.24
CA THR A 50 -11.79 0.42 4.54
C THR A 50 -10.68 -0.08 5.48
N HIS A 51 -10.62 -1.40 5.63
CA HIS A 51 -9.39 -2.12 5.96
C HIS A 51 -8.69 -2.48 4.65
N LEU A 52 -7.48 -1.96 4.45
CA LEU A 52 -6.62 -2.24 3.31
C LEU A 52 -5.58 -3.30 3.66
N GLU A 53 -5.51 -4.34 2.84
CA GLU A 53 -4.45 -5.33 2.84
C GLU A 53 -3.50 -5.03 1.67
N LEU A 54 -2.29 -4.59 1.99
CA LEU A 54 -1.29 -4.19 1.00
C LEU A 54 -0.15 -5.22 0.96
N TYR A 55 -0.06 -5.93 -0.17
CA TYR A 55 1.03 -6.86 -0.40
C TYR A 55 2.26 -6.16 -0.96
N ILE A 56 3.40 -6.39 -0.33
CA ILE A 56 4.66 -5.71 -0.64
C ILE A 56 5.77 -6.71 -0.93
N THR A 57 6.59 -6.41 -1.93
CA THR A 57 7.70 -7.27 -2.38
C THR A 57 9.07 -6.78 -1.92
N GLY A 58 9.11 -5.77 -1.06
CA GLY A 58 10.32 -5.22 -0.47
C GLY A 58 10.14 -3.78 0.00
N LEU A 59 11.20 -3.23 0.61
CA LEU A 59 11.28 -1.82 0.94
C LEU A 59 11.64 -1.04 -0.33
N THR A 60 10.68 -0.29 -0.86
CA THR A 60 10.83 0.47 -2.10
C THR A 60 10.52 1.95 -1.87
N PRO A 61 11.05 2.86 -2.71
CA PRO A 61 10.66 4.27 -2.66
C PRO A 61 9.14 4.50 -2.76
N VAL A 62 8.44 3.72 -3.57
CA VAL A 62 6.98 3.81 -3.71
C VAL A 62 6.24 3.36 -2.45
N LEU A 63 6.76 2.37 -1.70
CA LEU A 63 6.22 2.00 -0.39
C LEU A 63 6.35 3.17 0.59
N THR A 64 7.52 3.81 0.63
CA THR A 64 7.75 4.97 1.50
C THR A 64 6.79 6.11 1.18
N SER A 65 6.59 6.42 -0.11
CA SER A 65 5.60 7.42 -0.54
C SER A 65 4.17 7.02 -0.16
N PHE A 66 3.80 5.75 -0.34
CA PHE A 66 2.48 5.24 0.05
C PHE A 66 2.22 5.37 1.55
N LEU A 67 3.15 4.90 2.40
CA LEU A 67 3.00 4.95 3.86
C LEU A 67 2.94 6.40 4.36
N SER A 68 3.73 7.29 3.77
CA SER A 68 3.67 8.73 4.07
C SER A 68 2.28 9.32 3.75
N ALA A 69 1.71 8.97 2.59
CA ALA A 69 0.37 9.40 2.20
C ALA A 69 -0.70 8.82 3.14
N TRP A 70 -0.58 7.54 3.50
CA TRP A 70 -1.48 6.85 4.43
C TRP A 70 -1.53 7.51 5.80
N VAL A 71 -0.35 7.74 6.40
CA VAL A 71 -0.23 8.41 7.71
C VAL A 71 -0.86 9.79 7.66
N LYS A 72 -0.57 10.60 6.62
CA LYS A 72 -1.16 11.93 6.49
C LYS A 72 -2.69 11.88 6.48
N ARG A 73 -3.30 10.99 5.69
CA ARG A 73 -4.76 10.90 5.59
C ARG A 73 -5.39 10.44 6.89
N ASN A 74 -4.80 9.47 7.58
CA ASN A 74 -5.30 9.06 8.89
C ASN A 74 -5.13 10.15 9.96
N ASP A 75 -4.05 10.94 9.92
CA ASP A 75 -3.87 12.09 10.81
C ASP A 75 -4.90 13.20 10.54
N GLU A 76 -5.21 13.48 9.27
CA GLU A 76 -6.27 14.43 8.90
C GLU A 76 -7.65 13.96 9.41
N LYS A 77 -7.98 12.67 9.26
CA LYS A 77 -9.21 12.09 9.82
C LYS A 77 -9.27 12.19 11.34
N ARG A 78 -8.16 11.89 12.03
CA ARG A 78 -8.06 12.01 13.49
C ARG A 78 -8.31 13.45 13.96
N ARG A 79 -7.80 14.46 13.24
CA ARG A 79 -8.02 15.88 13.60
C ARG A 79 -9.47 16.32 13.52
N VAL A 80 -10.26 15.73 12.64
CA VAL A 80 -11.70 16.04 12.50
C VAL A 80 -12.59 15.09 13.31
N GLY A 81 -12.00 14.22 14.14
CA GLY A 81 -12.74 13.26 14.98
C GLY A 81 -13.35 12.09 14.20
N ALA A 82 -12.88 11.82 12.98
CA ALA A 82 -13.34 10.69 12.17
C ALA A 82 -12.53 9.42 12.44
N ASN A 83 -13.12 8.26 12.16
CA ASN A 83 -12.46 6.96 12.26
C ASN A 83 -11.29 6.87 11.26
N THR A 84 -10.14 6.38 11.72
CA THR A 84 -8.98 6.09 10.86
C THR A 84 -9.18 4.77 10.11
N ARG A 85 -8.61 4.68 8.91
CA ARG A 85 -8.58 3.43 8.14
C ARG A 85 -7.50 2.50 8.69
N HIS A 86 -7.70 1.20 8.55
CA HIS A 86 -6.74 0.17 8.96
C HIS A 86 -5.89 -0.31 7.78
N LEU A 87 -4.60 -0.54 8.02
CA LEU A 87 -3.65 -1.07 7.05
C LEU A 87 -2.98 -2.32 7.60
N THR A 88 -3.05 -3.41 6.86
CA THR A 88 -2.22 -4.59 7.08
C THR A 88 -1.23 -4.69 5.92
N LEU A 89 0.05 -4.70 6.26
CA LEU A 89 1.12 -4.94 5.32
C LEU A 89 1.40 -6.44 5.26
N TYR A 90 1.41 -7.00 4.05
CA TYR A 90 1.78 -8.38 3.81
C TYR A 90 3.18 -8.42 3.18
N HIS A 91 4.16 -8.91 3.95
CA HIS A 91 5.56 -8.98 3.55
C HIS A 91 5.89 -10.39 3.07
N TYR A 92 6.53 -10.52 1.90
CA TYR A 92 6.99 -11.84 1.46
C TYR A 92 8.16 -12.33 2.33
N ASN A 93 7.93 -13.42 3.06
CA ASN A 93 8.94 -14.16 3.79
C ASN A 93 9.53 -15.25 2.90
N ARG A 94 10.85 -15.17 2.67
CA ARG A 94 11.59 -16.11 1.81
C ARG A 94 11.90 -17.44 2.48
N ASP A 95 11.89 -17.48 3.81
CA ASP A 95 12.23 -18.68 4.58
C ASP A 95 11.10 -19.72 4.49
N ASN A 96 9.85 -19.27 4.44
CA ASN A 96 8.67 -20.11 4.29
C ASN A 96 7.96 -19.97 2.93
N ASN A 97 8.42 -19.07 2.06
CA ASN A 97 7.80 -18.74 0.76
C ASN A 97 6.33 -18.32 0.87
N ASP A 98 5.99 -17.56 1.91
CA ASP A 98 4.64 -17.06 2.14
C ASP A 98 4.62 -15.58 2.54
N TYR A 99 3.44 -14.97 2.56
CA TYR A 99 3.25 -13.60 3.00
C TYR A 99 2.86 -13.52 4.48
N GLU A 100 3.61 -12.74 5.25
CA GLU A 100 3.35 -12.50 6.67
C GLU A 100 2.66 -11.15 6.88
N ALA A 101 1.56 -11.19 7.64
CA ALA A 101 0.75 -10.02 7.95
C ALA A 101 1.34 -9.23 9.12
N HIS A 102 1.43 -7.91 8.95
CA HIS A 102 1.78 -6.95 9.98
C HIS A 102 0.75 -5.81 10.00
N LEU A 103 0.07 -5.62 11.13
CA LEU A 103 -0.83 -4.48 11.31
C LEU A 103 0.01 -3.20 11.47
N PHE A 104 -0.18 -2.23 10.58
CA PHE A 104 0.56 -0.96 10.52
C PHE A 104 -0.17 0.17 11.26
#